data_AF-A0A0F9MCQ6-F1
#
_entry.id   AF-A0A0F9MCQ6-F1
#
_cell.length_a   1.000
_cell.length_b   1.000
_cell.length_c   1.000
_cell.angle_alpha   90.00
_cell.angle_beta   90.00
_cell.angle_gamma   90.00
#
_symmetry.space_group_name_H-M   'P 1'
#
loop_
_entity.id
_entity.type
_entity.pdbx_description
1 polymer ?
#
loop_
_entity_poly.entity_id
_entity_poly.type
_entity_poly.pdbx_seq_one_letter_code
_entity_poly.pdbx_strand_id
1 'polypeptide(L)'
;MVLTLTVEKRSVTETMDKMWSIVLNLSALDGTEVVINKDFTLKYRSGQDVEEGVNGLLGEMQEAIDDYKSEQAIFNHTKLDTAITYLNNSLTG
;
A
#
# COMPACT_ATOMS: atom_id res chain seq x y z
N MET A 1 12.65 8.36 -0.63
CA MET A 1 11.68 8.27 0.48
C MET A 1 11.77 6.88 1.09
N VAL A 2 11.81 6.75 2.41
CA VAL A 2 11.87 5.43 3.08
C VAL A 2 10.59 5.25 3.88
N LEU A 3 9.79 4.25 3.51
CA LEU A 3 8.55 3.90 4.21
C LEU A 3 8.84 2.95 5.37
N THR A 4 8.14 3.15 6.49
CA THR A 4 8.08 2.15 7.56
C THR A 4 6.84 1.28 7.34
N LEU A 5 7.05 0.01 7.01
CA LEU A 5 5.98 -0.93 6.67
C LEU A 5 5.60 -1.80 7.87
N THR A 6 4.32 -2.04 8.06
CA THR A 6 3.78 -2.99 9.03
C THR A 6 2.70 -3.83 8.36
N VAL A 7 2.79 -5.15 8.50
CA VAL A 7 1.76 -6.09 8.02
C VAL A 7 1.17 -6.82 9.22
N GLU A 8 -0.15 -6.74 9.37
CA GLU A 8 -0.86 -7.33 10.50
C GLU A 8 -1.93 -8.32 10.04
N LYS A 9 -2.04 -9.45 10.76
CA LYS A 9 -3.14 -10.39 10.57
C LYS A 9 -4.40 -9.81 11.22
N ARG A 10 -5.42 -9.50 10.42
CA ARG A 10 -6.67 -8.89 10.89
C ARG A 10 -7.72 -9.92 11.26
N SER A 11 -7.95 -10.88 10.37
CA SER A 11 -8.98 -11.89 10.60
C SER A 11 -8.72 -13.16 9.79
N VAL A 12 -9.30 -14.26 10.27
CA VAL A 12 -9.40 -15.53 9.54
C VAL A 12 -10.83 -16.01 9.72
N THR A 13 -11.56 -16.16 8.61
CA THR A 13 -12.97 -16.57 8.62
C THR A 13 -13.17 -17.75 7.69
N GLU A 14 -13.81 -18.82 8.17
CA GLU A 14 -14.30 -19.88 7.28
C GLU A 14 -15.56 -19.37 6.56
N THR A 15 -15.56 -19.47 5.23
CA THR A 15 -16.65 -18.97 4.39
C THR A 15 -17.57 -20.12 3.95
N MET A 16 -17.02 -21.17 3.35
CA MET A 16 -17.75 -22.39 2.95
C MET A 16 -16.80 -23.59 2.84
N ASP A 17 -17.20 -24.77 3.31
CA ASP A 17 -16.54 -26.06 3.05
C ASP A 17 -14.99 -25.99 3.08
N LYS A 18 -14.43 -25.68 4.25
CA LYS A 18 -12.97 -25.56 4.47
C LYS A 18 -12.28 -24.48 3.62
N MET A 19 -13.03 -23.52 3.07
CA MET A 19 -12.51 -22.32 2.44
C MET A 19 -12.37 -21.20 3.47
N TRP A 20 -11.14 -20.77 3.69
CA TRP A 20 -10.72 -19.74 4.61
C TRP A 20 -10.48 -18.43 3.86
N SER A 21 -10.98 -17.34 4.43
CA SER A 21 -10.67 -15.98 4.02
C SER A 21 -9.77 -15.37 5.09
N ILE A 22 -8.52 -15.10 4.74
CA ILE A 22 -7.51 -14.50 5.62
C ILE A 22 -7.35 -13.04 5.18
N VAL A 23 -7.57 -12.11 6.11
CA VAL A 23 -7.39 -10.68 5.85
C VAL A 23 -6.11 -10.21 6.53
N LEU A 24 -5.24 -9.59 5.76
CA LEU A 24 -4.03 -8.92 6.23
C LEU A 24 -4.16 -7.41 5.97
N ASN A 25 -3.77 -6.59 6.94
CA ASN A 25 -3.64 -5.15 6.73
C ASN A 25 -2.19 -4.83 6.38
N LEU A 26 -1.99 -4.02 5.34
CA LEU A 26 -0.73 -3.31 5.10
C LEU A 26 -0.90 -1.87 5.56
N SER A 27 -0.03 -1.47 6.49
CA SER A 27 0.14 -0.08 6.91
C SER A 27 1.53 0.40 6.49
N ALA A 28 1.61 1.58 5.89
CA ALA A 28 2.87 2.25 5.59
C ALA A 28 2.86 3.67 6.16
N LEU A 29 3.95 4.00 6.86
CA LEU A 29 4.22 5.33 7.38
C LEU A 29 5.30 6.03 6.56
N ASP A 30 5.06 7.30 6.21
CA ASP A 30 6.10 8.24 5.78
C ASP A 30 6.39 9.21 6.93
N GLY A 31 7.51 9.00 7.62
CA GLY A 31 7.76 9.61 8.92
C GLY A 31 6.71 9.18 9.95
N THR A 32 5.79 10.07 10.30
CA THR A 32 4.69 9.81 11.26
C THR A 32 3.31 9.75 10.60
N GLU A 33 3.22 10.02 9.30
CA GLU A 33 1.95 10.06 8.58
C GLU A 33 1.62 8.69 7.98
N VAL A 34 0.38 8.23 8.17
CA VAL A 34 -0.12 6.99 7.55
C VAL A 34 -0.49 7.30 6.11
N VAL A 35 0.27 6.70 5.19
CA VAL A 35 0.13 6.95 3.75
C VAL A 35 -0.46 5.76 3.00
N ILE A 36 -0.31 4.55 3.56
CA ILE A 36 -1.02 3.35 3.11
C ILE A 36 -1.67 2.72 4.33
N ASN A 37 -2.95 2.39 4.22
CA ASN A 37 -3.69 1.58 5.19
C ASN A 37 -4.75 0.79 4.42
N LYS A 38 -4.40 -0.42 3.99
CA LYS A 38 -5.23 -1.21 3.07
C LYS A 38 -5.28 -2.67 3.51
N ASP A 39 -6.48 -3.22 3.49
CA ASP A 39 -6.72 -4.63 3.74
C ASP A 39 -6.58 -5.43 2.43
N PHE A 40 -5.90 -6.57 2.52
CA PHE A 40 -5.68 -7.54 1.45
C PHE A 40 -6.24 -8.89 1.89
N THR A 41 -6.87 -9.61 0.97
CA THR A 41 -7.59 -10.85 1.29
C THR A 41 -7.00 -12.03 0.53
N LEU A 42 -6.52 -13.02 1.26
CA LEU A 42 -6.15 -14.32 0.74
C LEU A 42 -7.29 -15.32 0.95
N LYS A 43 -7.75 -15.93 -0.14
CA LYS A 43 -8.67 -17.07 -0.08
C LYS A 43 -7.89 -18.37 -0.21
N TYR A 44 -8.14 -19.30 0.70
CA TYR A 44 -7.39 -20.54 0.81
C TYR A 44 -8.33 -21.70 1.16
N ARG A 45 -8.29 -22.81 0.42
CA ARG A 45 -9.00 -24.05 0.81
C ARG A 45 -8.06 -25.03 1.50
N SER A 46 -8.49 -25.64 2.59
CA SER A 46 -7.67 -26.64 3.30
C SER A 46 -7.22 -27.77 2.36
N GLY A 47 -5.91 -28.03 2.34
CA GLY A 47 -5.29 -29.03 1.46
C GLY A 47 -4.80 -28.48 0.12
N GLN A 48 -5.08 -27.22 -0.20
CA GLN A 48 -4.37 -26.51 -1.27
C GLN A 48 -3.00 -26.06 -0.81
N ASP A 49 -2.13 -25.78 -1.77
CA ASP A 49 -0.88 -25.05 -1.54
C ASP A 49 -1.21 -23.57 -1.29
N VAL A 50 -0.64 -23.03 -0.22
CA VAL A 50 -0.84 -21.64 0.19
C VAL A 50 0.22 -20.71 -0.42
N GLU A 51 1.35 -21.25 -0.91
CA GLU A 51 2.48 -20.45 -1.39
C GLU A 51 2.12 -19.57 -2.58
N GLU A 52 1.42 -20.09 -3.58
CA GLU A 52 1.02 -19.31 -4.76
C GLU A 52 0.12 -18.13 -4.37
N GLY A 53 -0.86 -18.37 -3.49
CA GLY A 53 -1.76 -17.34 -2.99
C GLY A 53 -1.02 -16.29 -2.14
N VAL A 54 -0.05 -16.71 -1.34
CA VAL A 54 0.81 -15.79 -0.57
C VAL A 54 1.66 -14.93 -1.49
N ASN A 55 2.27 -15.51 -2.52
CA ASN A 55 3.07 -14.75 -3.48
C ASN A 55 2.22 -13.73 -4.25
N GLY A 56 1.00 -14.09 -4.65
CA GLY A 56 0.04 -13.15 -5.24
C GLY A 56 -0.29 -12.00 -4.29
N LEU A 57 -0.59 -12.31 -3.02
CA LEU A 57 -0.88 -11.31 -2.00
C LEU A 57 0.30 -10.35 -1.76
N LEU A 58 1.53 -10.88 -1.72
CA LEU A 58 2.75 -10.08 -1.60
C LEU A 58 2.95 -9.17 -2.82
N GLY A 59 2.63 -9.65 -4.02
CA GLY A 59 2.63 -8.86 -5.24
C GLY A 59 1.66 -7.68 -5.18
N GLU A 60 0.43 -7.91 -4.74
CA GLU A 60 -0.58 -6.84 -4.58
C GLU A 60 -0.17 -5.80 -3.53
N MET A 61 0.44 -6.23 -2.42
CA MET A 61 0.98 -5.33 -1.41
C MET A 61 2.13 -4.49 -1.96
N GLN A 62 3.01 -5.10 -2.75
CA GLN A 62 4.15 -4.42 -3.38
C GLN A 62 3.68 -3.38 -4.42
N GLU A 63 2.67 -3.72 -5.22
CA GLU A 63 2.05 -2.79 -6.18
C GLU A 63 1.50 -1.55 -5.47
N ALA A 64 0.77 -1.73 -4.36
CA ALA A 64 0.27 -0.59 -3.57
C ALA A 64 1.38 0.32 -3.04
N ILE A 65 2.55 -0.24 -2.70
CA ILE A 65 3.73 0.52 -2.27
C ILE A 65 4.33 1.28 -3.46
N ASP A 66 4.42 0.65 -4.63
CA ASP A 66 5.05 1.24 -5.81
C ASP A 66 4.18 2.31 -6.49
N ASP A 67 2.86 2.16 -6.44
CA ASP A 67 1.90 3.20 -6.81
C ASP A 67 2.12 4.47 -5.98
N TYR A 68 2.16 4.33 -4.64
CA TYR A 68 2.39 5.46 -3.75
C TYR A 68 3.74 6.14 -4.01
N LYS A 69 4.82 5.37 -4.22
CA LYS A 69 6.13 5.95 -4.58
C LYS A 69 6.08 6.71 -5.89
N SER A 70 5.34 6.20 -6.87
CA SER A 70 5.18 6.84 -8.18
C SER A 70 4.41 8.15 -8.07
N GLU A 71 3.32 8.18 -7.28
CA GLU A 71 2.58 9.40 -6.95
C GLU A 71 3.48 10.43 -6.25
N GLN A 72 4.28 10.01 -5.27
CA GLN A 72 5.24 10.89 -4.59
C GLN A 72 6.34 11.41 -5.51
N ALA A 73 6.78 10.62 -6.49
CA ALA A 73 7.75 11.06 -7.48
C ALA A 73 7.16 12.15 -8.40
N ILE A 74 5.86 12.08 -8.72
CA ILE A 74 5.14 13.11 -9.45
C ILE A 74 4.94 14.36 -8.58
N PHE A 75 4.54 14.18 -7.32
CA PHE A 75 4.32 15.28 -6.38
C PHE A 75 5.59 16.10 -6.13
N ASN A 76 6.73 15.42 -5.91
CA ASN A 76 8.03 16.04 -5.66
C ASN A 76 8.81 16.36 -6.96
N HIS A 77 8.11 16.49 -8.09
CA HIS A 77 8.74 16.72 -9.37
C HIS A 77 9.19 18.19 -9.51
N THR A 78 10.45 18.42 -9.90
CA THR A 78 11.09 19.74 -9.93
C THR A 78 10.34 20.81 -10.73
N LYS A 79 9.63 20.42 -11.80
CA LYS A 79 8.78 21.35 -12.57
C LYS A 79 7.58 21.86 -11.75
N LEU A 80 6.99 21.01 -10.90
CA LEU A 80 5.90 21.38 -10.00
C LEU A 80 6.42 22.36 -8.94
N ASP A 81 7.58 22.06 -8.34
CA ASP A 81 8.24 22.95 -7.36
C ASP A 81 8.56 24.34 -7.96
N THR A 82 9.04 24.36 -9.20
CA THR A 82 9.34 25.59 -9.93
C THR A 82 8.06 26.41 -10.16
N ALA A 83 6.97 25.75 -10.54
CA ALA A 83 5.67 26.41 -10.73
C ALA A 83 5.10 26.96 -9.40
N ILE A 84 5.19 26.19 -8.31
CA ILE A 84 4.78 26.63 -6.96
C ILE A 84 5.60 27.85 -6.53
N THR A 85 6.92 27.81 -6.72
CA THR A 85 7.81 28.93 -6.40
C THR A 85 7.44 30.19 -7.18
N TYR A 86 7.19 30.06 -8.49
CA TYR A 86 6.75 31.18 -9.32
C TYR A 86 5.42 31.78 -8.83
N LEU A 87 4.43 30.94 -8.52
CA LEU A 87 3.12 31.38 -8.02
C LEU A 87 3.24 32.11 -6.69
N ASN A 88 3.98 31.55 -5.73
CA ASN A 88 4.18 32.19 -4.43
C ASN A 88 4.85 33.58 -4.56
N ASN A 89 5.85 33.71 -5.43
CA ASN A 89 6.53 34.98 -5.67
C ASN A 89 5.65 35.99 -6.43
N SER A 90 4.79 35.53 -7.35
CA SER A 90 3.92 36.40 -8.16
C SER A 90 2.65 36.85 -7.43
N LEU A 91 2.23 36.12 -6.39
CA LEU A 91 1.06 36.45 -5.57
C LEU A 91 1.39 37.28 -4.33
N THR A 92 2.66 37.35 -3.95
CA THR A 92 3.14 38.11 -2.77
C THR A 92 3.88 39.41 -3.14
N GLY A 93 4.13 39.65 -4.43
CA GLY A 93 4.69 40.90 -4.98
C GLY A 93 3.61 41.76 -5.63
#